data_AF-A0A382WBM8-F1
#
_entry.id   AF-A0A382WBM8-F1
#
_cell.length_a   1.000
_cell.length_b   1.000
_cell.length_c   1.000
_cell.angle_alpha   90.00
_cell.angle_beta   90.00
_cell.angle_gamma   90.00
#
_symmetry.space_group_name_H-M   'P 1'
#
loop_
_entity.id
_entity.type
_entity.pdbx_description
1 polymer ?
#
loop_
_entity_poly.entity_id
_entity_poly.type
_entity_poly.pdbx_seq_one_letter_code
_entity_poly.pdbx_strand_id
1 'polypeptide(L)'
;MKKIIFFATIILSLACSGKTTYSVKGTIIEIRKESNEFLIHHDEIPGFMMAMTMPFKLADSLDINRFGIGDSVDFRLIIEHNHAVASDFKIQGKGTLL
;
A
#
# COMPACT_ATOMS: atom_id res chain seq x y z
N MET A 1 -5.08 27.27 56.65
CA MET A 1 -5.52 27.57 55.26
C MET A 1 -4.31 27.51 54.34
N LYS A 2 -4.29 26.55 53.40
CA LYS A 2 -3.78 26.64 52.01
C LYS A 2 -3.44 25.22 51.53
N LYS A 3 -4.39 24.65 50.77
CA LYS A 3 -4.27 23.39 50.05
C LYS A 3 -3.29 23.62 48.90
N ILE A 4 -2.17 22.90 48.84
CA ILE A 4 -1.26 22.94 47.69
C ILE A 4 -1.59 21.73 46.82
N ILE A 5 -2.32 22.03 45.74
CA ILE A 5 -2.71 21.11 44.69
C ILE A 5 -1.47 20.82 43.85
N PHE A 6 -0.96 19.59 43.91
CA PHE A 6 0.07 19.13 42.97
C PHE A 6 -0.60 18.85 41.62
N PHE A 7 -0.32 19.70 40.65
CA PHE A 7 -0.76 19.58 39.26
C PHE A 7 -0.04 18.38 38.63
N ALA A 8 -0.77 17.29 38.41
CA ALA A 8 -0.30 16.15 37.64
C ALA A 8 -0.41 16.48 36.15
N THR A 9 0.67 16.99 35.55
CA THR A 9 0.75 17.18 34.10
C THR A 9 1.00 15.82 33.45
N ILE A 10 -0.08 15.13 33.08
CA ILE A 10 -0.02 14.00 32.16
C ILE A 10 0.42 14.53 30.79
N ILE A 11 1.65 14.20 30.40
CA ILE A 11 2.12 14.37 29.02
C ILE A 11 1.63 13.13 28.26
N LEU A 12 0.50 13.29 27.57
CA LEU A 12 -0.04 12.28 26.67
C LEU A 12 0.80 12.31 25.38
N SER A 13 1.83 11.47 25.30
CA SER A 13 2.60 11.28 24.08
C SER A 13 1.73 10.58 23.05
N LEU A 14 1.19 11.33 22.09
CA LEU A 14 0.59 10.79 20.87
C LEU A 14 1.70 10.14 20.03
N ALA A 15 1.85 8.83 20.16
CA ALA A 15 2.63 8.04 19.23
C ALA A 15 1.92 8.09 17.86
N CYS A 16 2.37 8.99 16.99
CA CYS A 16 1.92 9.02 15.61
C CYS A 16 2.52 7.80 14.89
N SER A 17 1.73 6.74 14.78
CA SER A 17 2.05 5.70 13.80
C SER A 17 1.84 6.30 12.40
N GLY A 18 2.93 6.46 11.66
CA GLY A 18 2.92 7.07 10.34
C GLY A 18 2.41 6.10 9.29
N LYS A 19 1.13 6.21 8.92
CA LYS A 19 0.58 5.59 7.71
C LYS A 19 0.89 6.46 6.50
N THR A 20 1.60 5.89 5.52
CA THR A 20 1.91 6.55 4.24
C THR A 20 1.20 5.83 3.10
N THR A 21 0.75 6.55 2.10
CA THR A 21 0.05 5.96 0.94
C THR A 21 0.60 6.54 -0.35
N TYR A 22 0.96 5.66 -1.30
CA TYR A 22 1.44 6.01 -2.62
C TYR A 22 0.41 5.60 -3.67
N SER A 23 0.22 6.44 -4.70
CA SER A 23 -0.48 6.03 -5.91
C SER A 23 0.51 5.29 -6.81
N VAL A 24 0.13 4.11 -7.27
CA VAL A 24 0.99 3.25 -8.09
C VAL A 24 0.24 2.90 -9.38
N LYS A 25 0.97 2.92 -10.49
CA LYS A 25 0.52 2.47 -11.80
C LYS A 25 1.42 1.32 -12.24
N GLY A 26 0.87 0.33 -12.93
CA GLY A 26 1.68 -0.77 -13.42
C GLY A 26 0.90 -1.79 -14.23
N THR A 27 1.60 -2.84 -14.64
CA THR A 27 1.01 -3.97 -15.38
C THR A 27 1.19 -5.26 -14.58
N ILE A 28 0.11 -6.02 -14.40
CA ILE A 28 0.15 -7.33 -13.75
C ILE A 28 0.89 -8.32 -14.65
N ILE A 29 1.99 -8.87 -14.17
CA ILE A 29 2.83 -9.85 -14.88
C ILE A 29 2.50 -11.28 -14.41
N GLU A 30 2.14 -11.45 -13.13
CA GLU A 30 1.79 -12.75 -12.55
C GLU A 30 0.73 -12.60 -11.46
N ILE A 31 -0.15 -13.59 -11.33
CA ILE A 31 -1.16 -13.67 -10.27
C ILE A 31 -0.83 -14.85 -9.34
N ARG A 32 -0.47 -14.54 -8.09
CA ARG A 32 -0.08 -15.53 -7.08
C ARG A 32 -1.17 -15.69 -6.05
N LYS A 33 -2.15 -16.54 -6.34
CA LYS A 33 -3.32 -16.77 -5.48
C LYS A 33 -2.92 -17.33 -4.11
N GLU A 34 -1.99 -18.27 -4.09
CA GLU A 34 -1.53 -18.92 -2.84
C GLU A 34 -0.91 -17.93 -1.85
N SER A 35 -0.16 -16.92 -2.34
CA SER A 35 0.43 -15.88 -1.49
C SER A 35 -0.41 -14.61 -1.39
N ASN A 36 -1.58 -14.55 -2.04
CA ASN A 36 -2.41 -13.35 -2.17
C ASN A 36 -1.61 -12.12 -2.65
N GLU A 37 -0.91 -12.28 -3.77
CA GLU A 37 -0.02 -11.26 -4.36
C GLU A 37 -0.23 -11.10 -5.86
N PHE A 38 0.03 -9.89 -6.36
CA PHE A 38 0.32 -9.66 -7.77
C PHE A 38 1.81 -9.38 -7.95
N LEU A 39 2.43 -10.00 -8.95
CA LEU A 39 3.72 -9.53 -9.46
C LEU A 39 3.43 -8.43 -10.49
N ILE A 40 3.88 -7.20 -10.21
CA ILE A 40 3.56 -6.04 -11.04
C ILE A 40 4.86 -5.39 -11.49
N HIS A 41 4.96 -5.13 -12.80
CA HIS A 41 5.91 -4.15 -13.30
C HIS A 41 5.28 -2.77 -13.13
N HIS A 42 5.73 -2.02 -12.13
CA HIS A 42 5.16 -0.72 -11.81
C HIS A 42 6.00 0.42 -12.40
N ASP A 43 5.34 1.52 -12.71
CA ASP A 43 5.98 2.76 -13.13
C ASP A 43 6.74 3.41 -11.97
N GLU A 44 7.57 4.43 -12.24
CA GLU A 44 8.19 5.20 -11.18
C GLU A 44 7.13 5.77 -10.23
N ILE A 45 7.37 5.59 -8.92
CA ILE A 45 6.63 6.24 -7.84
C ILE A 45 7.48 7.44 -7.39
N PRO A 46 7.13 8.68 -7.78
CA PRO A 46 8.01 9.82 -7.59
C PRO A 46 8.40 10.04 -6.13
N GLY A 47 9.70 10.18 -5.88
CA GLY A 47 10.26 10.39 -4.55
C GLY A 47 10.23 9.16 -3.63
N PHE A 48 9.83 7.99 -4.14
CA PHE A 48 9.77 6.75 -3.36
C PHE A 48 10.54 5.60 -4.02
N MET A 49 10.23 5.25 -5.26
CA MET A 49 10.77 4.05 -5.90
C MET A 49 10.80 4.15 -7.43
N MET A 50 11.91 3.76 -8.03
CA MET A 50 12.06 3.64 -9.50
C MET A 50 11.17 2.52 -10.05
N ALA A 51 10.83 2.58 -11.34
CA ALA A 51 10.08 1.52 -12.01
C ALA A 51 10.81 0.16 -11.91
N MET A 52 10.10 -0.88 -11.48
CA MET A 52 10.63 -2.24 -11.37
C MET A 52 9.51 -3.29 -11.30
N THR A 53 9.89 -4.57 -11.41
CA THR A 53 8.98 -5.70 -11.22
C THR A 53 9.14 -6.28 -9.83
N MET A 54 8.08 -6.24 -9.01
CA MET A 54 8.10 -6.77 -7.65
C MET A 54 6.71 -7.24 -7.18
N PRO A 55 6.65 -8.10 -6.15
CA PRO A 55 5.37 -8.55 -5.60
C PRO A 55 4.71 -7.46 -4.75
N PHE A 56 3.39 -7.35 -4.89
CA PHE A 56 2.52 -6.50 -4.07
C PHE A 56 1.52 -7.38 -3.33
N LYS A 57 1.59 -7.37 -1.99
CA LYS A 57 0.63 -8.06 -1.12
C LYS A 57 -0.73 -7.40 -1.24
N LEU A 58 -1.77 -8.18 -1.52
CA LEU A 58 -3.11 -7.66 -1.73
C LEU A 58 -3.84 -7.51 -0.40
N ALA A 59 -4.66 -6.47 -0.27
CA ALA A 59 -5.62 -6.37 0.81
C ALA A 59 -6.60 -7.55 0.75
N ASP A 60 -6.94 -8.14 1.90
CA ASP A 60 -7.84 -9.30 1.97
C ASP A 60 -9.24 -9.05 1.40
N SER A 61 -9.65 -7.78 1.30
CA SER A 61 -10.92 -7.36 0.70
C SER A 61 -10.93 -7.38 -0.84
N LEU A 62 -9.76 -7.58 -1.48
CA LEU A 62 -9.65 -7.60 -2.94
C LEU A 62 -10.00 -8.98 -3.49
N ASP A 63 -10.99 -9.04 -4.38
CA ASP A 63 -11.26 -10.26 -5.16
C ASP A 63 -10.23 -10.39 -6.29
N ILE A 64 -9.21 -11.22 -6.05
CA ILE A 64 -8.10 -11.48 -6.95
C ILE A 64 -8.54 -12.02 -8.33
N ASN A 65 -9.72 -12.65 -8.42
CA ASN A 65 -10.20 -13.29 -9.65
C ASN A 65 -10.73 -12.29 -10.68
N ARG A 66 -10.89 -11.01 -10.31
CA ARG A 66 -11.34 -9.95 -11.21
C ARG A 66 -10.25 -9.40 -12.11
N PHE A 67 -9.01 -9.84 -11.92
CA PHE A 67 -7.83 -9.34 -12.61
C PHE A 67 -7.20 -10.44 -13.46
N GLY A 68 -6.54 -10.03 -14.54
CA GLY A 68 -5.79 -10.88 -15.45
C GLY A 68 -4.35 -10.40 -15.64
N ILE A 69 -3.50 -11.33 -16.07
CA ILE A 69 -2.16 -11.00 -16.55
C ILE A 69 -2.28 -10.04 -17.75
N GLY A 70 -1.43 -9.02 -17.78
CA GLY A 70 -1.44 -7.95 -18.76
C GLY A 70 -2.44 -6.83 -18.48
N ASP A 71 -3.21 -6.88 -17.38
CA ASP A 71 -4.02 -5.73 -16.99
C ASP A 71 -3.12 -4.58 -16.54
N SER A 72 -3.35 -3.40 -17.12
CA SER A 72 -2.81 -2.16 -16.59
C SER A 72 -3.71 -1.71 -15.45
N VAL A 73 -3.10 -1.44 -14.29
CA VAL A 73 -3.80 -1.15 -13.04
C VAL A 73 -3.28 0.12 -12.39
N ASP A 74 -4.23 0.88 -11.82
CA ASP A 74 -3.97 1.92 -10.83
C ASP A 74 -4.38 1.40 -9.46
N PHE A 75 -3.53 1.56 -8.45
CA PHE A 75 -3.80 1.11 -7.09
C PHE A 75 -3.10 1.96 -6.04
N ARG A 76 -3.41 1.71 -4.76
CA ARG A 76 -2.75 2.37 -3.63
C ARG A 76 -1.81 1.40 -2.93
N LEU A 77 -0.57 1.80 -2.73
CA LEU A 77 0.37 1.13 -1.82
C LEU A 77 0.32 1.83 -0.46
N ILE A 78 -0.17 1.13 0.55
CA ILE A 78 -0.26 1.63 1.92
C ILE A 78 0.89 1.01 2.71
N ILE A 79 1.75 1.86 3.29
CA ILE A 79 2.84 1.47 4.18
C ILE A 79 2.51 1.97 5.58
N GLU A 80 2.42 1.04 6.54
CA GLU A 80 2.14 1.34 7.93
C GLU A 80 3.04 0.49 8.84
N HIS A 81 3.85 1.16 9.66
CA HIS A 81 4.94 0.57 10.43
C HIS A 81 5.93 -0.22 9.55
N ASN A 82 5.74 -1.53 9.47
CA ASN A 82 6.60 -2.47 8.72
C ASN A 82 5.78 -3.37 7.79
N HIS A 83 4.53 -2.97 7.51
CA HIS A 83 3.60 -3.68 6.65
C HIS A 83 3.30 -2.84 5.41
N ALA A 84 3.33 -3.49 4.24
CA ALA A 84 2.96 -2.90 2.98
C ALA A 84 1.78 -3.70 2.39
N VAL A 85 0.70 -3.01 2.04
CA VAL A 85 -0.48 -3.62 1.43
C VAL A 85 -0.95 -2.80 0.24
N ALA A 86 -1.35 -3.48 -0.82
CA ALA A 86 -1.91 -2.90 -2.02
C ALA A 86 -3.45 -3.00 -2.00
N SER A 87 -4.12 -1.88 -2.22
CA SER A 87 -5.58 -1.78 -2.18
C SER A 87 -6.12 -0.92 -3.32
N ASP A 88 -7.45 -0.88 -3.45
CA ASP A 88 -8.16 0.04 -4.34
C ASP A 88 -7.79 -0.10 -5.83
N PHE A 89 -7.51 -1.31 -6.28
CA PHE A 89 -7.15 -1.60 -7.67
C PHE A 89 -8.26 -1.21 -8.65
N LYS A 90 -7.87 -0.56 -9.74
CA LYS A 90 -8.71 -0.19 -10.88
C LYS A 90 -7.99 -0.57 -12.17
N ILE A 91 -8.67 -1.34 -13.01
CA ILE A 91 -8.18 -1.69 -14.35
C ILE A 91 -8.31 -0.46 -15.25
N GLN A 92 -7.21 -0.03 -15.85
CA GLN A 92 -7.14 1.06 -16.82
C GLN A 92 -7.21 0.55 -18.28
N GLY A 93 -7.02 -0.75 -18.48
CA GLY A 93 -7.03 -1.40 -19.78
C GLY A 93 -6.01 -2.53 -19.83
N LYS A 94 -5.40 -2.74 -21.00
CA LYS A 94 -4.27 -3.66 -21.16
C LYS A 94 -2.96 -2.88 -21.17
N GLY A 95 -2.03 -3.33 -20.33
CA GLY A 95 -0.67 -2.81 -20.25
C GLY A 95 0.28 -3.54 -21.20
N THR A 96 1.48 -3.00 -21.36
CA THR A 96 2.55 -3.65 -22.10
C THR A 96 3.20 -4.71 -21.22
N LEU A 97 3.23 -5.95 -21.68
CA LEU A 97 4.06 -6.99 -21.08
C LEU A 97 5.50 -6.76 -21.56
N LEU A 98 6.40 -6.44 -20.62
CA LEU A 98 7.84 -6.31 -20.88
C LEU A 98 8.52 -7.68 -20.94
#